data_AF-A0A4R9K2Z2-F1
#
_entry.id   AF-A0A4R9K2Z2-F1
#
_cell.length_a   1.000
_cell.length_b   1.000
_cell.length_c   1.000
_cell.angle_alpha   90.00
_cell.angle_beta   90.00
_cell.angle_gamma   90.00
#
_symmetry.space_group_name_H-M   'P 1'
#
loop_
_entity.id
_entity.type
_entity.pdbx_description
1 polymer ?
#
loop_
_entity_poly.entity_id
_entity_poly.type
_entity_poly.pdbx_seq_one_letter_code
_entity_poly.pdbx_strand_id
1 'polypeptide(L)'
;MLLNIRIIVALLGTVLLTQQLSAKCYSFRESDIKVCINGDTNEVRKKASAVCKKTIGKDCGPTTGASASCNGTKCYDESGSKRFIIKAN
;
A
#
# COMPACT_ATOMS: atom_id res chain seq x y z
N MET A 1 50.29 7.02 6.50
CA MET A 1 49.33 5.90 6.33
C MET A 1 48.05 6.06 7.17
N LEU A 2 47.68 7.29 7.61
CA LEU A 2 46.44 7.55 8.39
C LEU A 2 45.44 8.43 7.62
N LEU A 3 45.87 9.05 6.52
CA LEU A 3 45.06 9.96 5.70
C LEU A 3 44.02 9.22 4.84
N ASN A 4 44.31 7.96 4.47
CA ASN A 4 43.49 7.17 3.56
C ASN A 4 42.30 6.48 4.25
N ILE A 5 42.32 6.37 5.60
CA ILE A 5 41.28 5.68 6.37
C ILE A 5 40.04 6.57 6.58
N ARG A 6 40.20 7.90 6.59
CA ARG A 6 39.07 8.83 6.77
C ARG A 6 38.18 8.97 5.54
N ILE A 7 38.72 8.71 4.35
CA ILE A 7 38.00 8.83 3.08
C ILE A 7 37.08 7.61 2.85
N ILE A 8 37.45 6.43 3.34
CA ILE A 8 36.69 5.19 3.14
C ILE A 8 35.42 5.17 4.01
N VAL A 9 35.46 5.73 5.22
CA VAL A 9 34.30 5.79 6.13
C VAL A 9 33.24 6.81 5.65
N ALA A 10 33.63 7.81 4.86
CA ALA A 10 32.71 8.83 4.34
C ALA A 10 31.83 8.34 3.17
N LEU A 11 32.15 7.19 2.55
CA LEU A 11 31.43 6.71 1.35
C LEU A 11 30.31 5.69 1.62
N LEU A 12 30.16 5.16 2.84
CA LEU A 12 29.16 4.10 3.14
C LEU A 12 27.78 4.61 3.60
N GLY A 13 27.53 5.92 3.59
CA GLY A 13 26.39 6.52 4.29
C GLY A 13 25.06 6.66 3.53
N THR A 14 24.97 6.43 2.21
CA THR A 14 23.83 6.93 1.42
C THR A 14 23.08 5.87 0.60
N VAL A 15 22.98 4.64 1.07
CA VAL A 15 22.05 3.65 0.48
C VAL A 15 20.87 3.40 1.41
N LEU A 16 20.22 4.48 1.85
CA LEU A 16 18.82 4.39 2.26
C LEU A 16 18.02 4.23 0.97
N LEU A 17 17.84 2.98 0.53
CA LEU A 17 16.82 2.64 -0.44
C LEU A 17 15.49 3.16 0.12
N THR A 18 15.04 4.29 -0.40
CA THR A 18 13.63 4.69 -0.34
C THR A 18 12.88 3.61 -1.09
N GLN A 19 12.46 2.57 -0.36
CA GLN A 19 11.47 1.63 -0.84
C GLN A 19 10.24 2.48 -1.14
N GLN A 20 10.07 2.85 -2.40
CA GLN A 20 8.83 3.43 -2.89
C GLN A 20 7.80 2.31 -2.72
N LEU A 21 7.18 2.24 -1.54
CA LEU A 21 6.01 1.40 -1.30
C LEU A 21 4.93 1.93 -2.22
N SER A 22 4.88 1.39 -3.45
CA SER A 22 3.82 1.69 -4.40
C SER A 22 2.52 1.25 -3.76
N ALA A 23 1.74 2.22 -3.33
CA ALA A 23 0.44 1.98 -2.76
C ALA A 23 -0.49 1.45 -3.84
N LYS A 24 -1.38 0.52 -3.46
CA LYS A 24 -2.37 -0.03 -4.38
C LYS A 24 -3.77 -0.04 -3.78
N CYS A 25 -4.72 0.19 -4.66
CA CYS A 25 -6.15 0.09 -4.43
C CYS A 25 -6.66 -1.26 -4.93
N TYR A 26 -7.01 -2.14 -4.00
CA TYR A 26 -7.49 -3.49 -4.26
C TYR A 26 -9.00 -3.51 -4.44
N SER A 27 -9.44 -4.15 -5.52
CA SER A 27 -10.85 -4.44 -5.81
C SER A 27 -11.14 -5.89 -5.42
N PHE A 28 -12.39 -6.21 -5.08
CA PHE A 28 -12.77 -7.52 -4.57
C PHE A 28 -13.80 -8.19 -5.47
N ARG A 29 -13.91 -9.53 -5.40
CA ARG A 29 -14.86 -10.28 -6.23
C ARG A 29 -16.29 -10.15 -5.73
N GLU A 30 -16.49 -10.23 -4.42
CA GLU A 30 -17.82 -10.28 -3.79
C GLU A 30 -18.32 -8.89 -3.36
N SER A 31 -17.55 -7.84 -3.67
CA SER A 31 -17.87 -6.47 -3.27
C SER A 31 -17.31 -5.45 -4.26
N ASP A 32 -18.11 -4.43 -4.54
CA ASP A 32 -17.79 -3.33 -5.45
C ASP A 32 -17.01 -2.18 -4.75
N ILE A 33 -16.43 -2.44 -3.58
CA ILE A 33 -15.58 -1.47 -2.88
C ILE A 33 -14.12 -1.63 -3.28
N LYS A 34 -13.36 -0.55 -3.17
CA LYS A 34 -11.92 -0.54 -3.36
C LYS A 34 -11.23 -0.11 -2.08
N VAL A 35 -10.23 -0.86 -1.65
CA VAL A 35 -9.43 -0.56 -0.45
C VAL A 35 -8.01 -0.21 -0.86
N CYS A 36 -7.56 1.00 -0.56
CA CYS A 36 -6.25 1.51 -0.91
C CYS A 36 -5.31 1.44 0.29
N ILE A 37 -4.20 0.71 0.15
CA ILE A 37 -3.19 0.52 1.18
C ILE A 37 -1.80 0.67 0.56
N ASN A 38 -0.86 1.24 1.31
CA ASN A 38 0.53 1.38 0.88
C ASN A 38 1.21 0.00 0.78
N GLY A 39 1.90 -0.24 -0.35
CA GLY A 39 2.60 -1.49 -0.66
C GLY A 39 1.86 -2.45 -1.60
N ASP A 40 2.58 -3.44 -2.11
CA ASP A 40 2.06 -4.50 -3.00
C ASP A 40 2.49 -5.91 -2.57
N THR A 41 2.49 -6.19 -1.27
CA THR A 41 2.82 -7.53 -0.76
C THR A 41 1.56 -8.37 -0.53
N ASN A 42 1.74 -9.68 -0.38
CA ASN A 42 0.62 -10.57 -0.03
C ASN A 42 -0.01 -10.20 1.34
N GLU A 43 0.78 -9.65 2.25
CA GLU A 43 0.31 -9.14 3.55
C GLU A 43 -0.61 -7.93 3.38
N VAL A 44 -0.24 -7.00 2.48
CA VAL A 44 -1.08 -5.84 2.14
C VAL A 44 -2.42 -6.30 1.56
N ARG A 45 -2.43 -7.33 0.69
CA ARG A 45 -3.67 -7.91 0.16
C ARG A 45 -4.56 -8.47 1.27
N LYS A 46 -3.98 -9.22 2.22
CA LYS A 46 -4.73 -9.73 3.40
C LYS A 46 -5.28 -8.58 4.25
N LYS A 47 -4.49 -7.52 4.47
CA LYS A 47 -4.93 -6.31 5.18
C LYS A 47 -6.09 -5.63 4.45
N ALA A 48 -6.02 -5.52 3.12
CA ALA A 48 -7.10 -4.96 2.31
C ALA A 48 -8.40 -5.78 2.43
N SER A 49 -8.32 -7.12 2.37
CA SER A 49 -9.47 -8.01 2.60
C SER A 49 -10.06 -7.86 4.00
N ALA A 50 -9.22 -7.71 5.03
CA ALA A 50 -9.67 -7.50 6.40
C ALA A 50 -10.41 -6.16 6.56
N VAL A 51 -9.88 -5.07 5.99
CA VAL A 51 -10.54 -3.76 5.97
C VAL A 51 -11.86 -3.83 5.22
N CYS A 52 -11.89 -4.50 4.07
CA CYS A 52 -13.11 -4.71 3.31
C CYS A 52 -14.17 -5.41 4.17
N LYS A 53 -13.81 -6.54 4.81
CA LYS A 53 -14.71 -7.29 5.69
C LYS A 53 -15.23 -6.47 6.87
N LYS A 54 -14.36 -5.69 7.51
CA LYS A 54 -14.74 -4.77 8.59
C LYS A 54 -15.73 -3.70 8.12
N THR A 55 -15.54 -3.20 6.90
CA THR A 55 -16.34 -2.11 6.33
C THR A 55 -17.73 -2.57 5.91
N ILE A 56 -17.85 -3.74 5.29
CA ILE A 56 -19.12 -4.24 4.75
C ILE A 56 -19.81 -5.31 5.62
N GLY A 57 -19.14 -5.79 6.67
CA GLY A 57 -19.66 -6.80 7.59
C GLY A 57 -19.67 -8.24 7.06
N LYS A 58 -19.14 -8.49 5.86
CA LYS A 58 -19.07 -9.81 5.22
C LYS A 58 -17.76 -10.02 4.48
N ASP A 59 -17.43 -11.27 4.17
CA ASP A 59 -16.22 -11.56 3.41
C ASP A 59 -16.31 -10.99 1.98
N CYS A 60 -15.23 -10.36 1.53
CA CYS A 60 -15.18 -9.75 0.20
C CYS A 60 -14.62 -10.68 -0.87
N GLY A 61 -14.17 -11.88 -0.48
CA GLY A 61 -13.52 -12.81 -1.37
C GLY A 61 -12.14 -12.33 -1.84
N PRO A 62 -11.58 -13.00 -2.87
CA PRO A 62 -10.24 -12.69 -3.36
C PRO A 62 -10.17 -11.31 -4.02
N THR A 63 -9.01 -10.67 -3.94
CA THR A 63 -8.72 -9.43 -4.67
C THR A 63 -8.66 -9.73 -6.17
N THR A 64 -9.47 -9.03 -6.97
CA THR A 64 -9.62 -9.25 -8.42
C THR A 64 -8.75 -8.32 -9.26
N GLY A 65 -8.31 -7.21 -8.69
CA GLY A 65 -7.47 -6.24 -9.39
C GLY A 65 -6.87 -5.25 -8.43
N ALA A 66 -5.78 -4.62 -8.87
CA ALA A 66 -5.08 -3.61 -8.10
C ALA A 66 -4.80 -2.39 -8.99
N SER A 67 -5.16 -1.20 -8.53
CA SER A 67 -5.02 0.06 -9.25
C SER A 67 -4.17 1.05 -8.46
N ALA A 68 -3.44 1.96 -9.11
CA ALA A 68 -2.66 3.00 -8.43
C ALA A 68 -3.54 4.14 -7.85
N SER A 69 -4.84 4.15 -8.12
CA SER A 69 -5.73 5.13 -7.52
C SER A 69 -7.16 4.60 -7.47
N CYS A 70 -7.95 5.20 -6.60
CA CYS A 70 -9.38 5.02 -6.54
C CYS A 70 -10.05 6.40 -6.58
N ASN A 71 -11.00 6.54 -7.50
CA ASN A 71 -11.85 7.71 -7.61
C ASN A 71 -13.30 7.20 -7.65
N GLY A 72 -14.12 7.63 -6.70
CA GLY A 72 -15.53 7.29 -6.63
C GLY A 72 -16.08 7.20 -5.21
N THR A 73 -17.35 6.82 -5.12
CA THR A 73 -18.12 6.75 -3.87
C THR A 73 -17.91 5.45 -3.09
N LYS A 74 -16.95 4.61 -3.48
CA LYS A 74 -16.69 3.30 -2.85
C LYS A 74 -15.20 3.04 -2.60
N CYS A 75 -14.43 4.10 -2.40
CA CYS A 75 -13.01 4.00 -2.02
C CYS A 75 -12.85 4.08 -0.51
N TYR A 76 -12.02 3.20 0.04
CA TYR A 76 -11.71 3.13 1.46
C TYR A 76 -10.20 3.11 1.66
N ASP A 77 -9.72 3.81 2.67
CA ASP A 77 -8.32 3.75 3.07
C ASP A 77 -8.03 2.59 4.04
N GLU A 78 -6.78 2.44 4.45
CA GLU A 78 -6.34 1.36 5.35
C GLU A 78 -7.05 1.33 6.72
N SER A 79 -7.67 2.44 7.14
CA SER A 79 -8.43 2.53 8.38
C SER A 79 -9.88 2.06 8.21
N GLY A 80 -10.31 1.80 6.97
CA GLY A 80 -11.72 1.58 6.61
C GLY A 80 -12.52 2.88 6.50
N SER A 81 -11.84 4.02 6.44
CA SER A 81 -12.50 5.31 6.22
C SER A 81 -12.77 5.53 4.75
N LYS A 82 -13.99 5.99 4.45
CA LYS A 82 -14.42 6.26 3.08
C LYS A 82 -13.80 7.56 2.58
N ARG A 83 -13.26 7.55 1.37
CA ARG A 83 -12.72 8.72 0.68
C ARG A 83 -13.27 8.77 -0.74
N PHE A 84 -13.41 9.96 -1.31
CA PHE A 84 -13.86 10.11 -2.70
C PHE A 84 -12.70 9.91 -3.68
N ILE A 85 -11.50 10.32 -3.29
CA ILE A 85 -10.27 10.20 -4.08
C ILE A 85 -9.17 9.69 -3.17
N ILE A 86 -8.56 8.58 -3.54
CA ILE A 86 -7.33 8.07 -2.92
C ILE A 86 -6.31 7.86 -4.03
N LYS A 87 -5.20 8.57 -3.95
CA LYS A 87 -4.04 8.34 -4.80
C LYS A 87 -3.08 7.44 -4.06
N ALA A 88 -2.76 6.33 -4.67
CA ALA A 88 -1.80 5.38 -4.16
C ALA A 88 -0.46 5.71 -4.85
N ASN A 89 0.49 6.27 -4.10
CA ASN A 89 1.80 6.73 -4.59
C ASN A 89 2.78 5.58 -4.72
#